data_AF-W6TGW0-F1
#
_entry.id   AF-W6TGW0-F1
#
_cell.length_a   1.000
_cell.length_b   1.000
_cell.length_c   1.000
_cell.angle_alpha   90.00
_cell.angle_beta   90.00
_cell.angle_gamma   90.00
#
_symmetry.space_group_name_H-M   'P 1'
#
loop_
_entity.id
_entity.type
_entity.pdbx_description
1 polymer ?
#
loop_
_entity_poly.entity_id
_entity_poly.type
_entity_poly.pdbx_seq_one_letter_code
_entity_poly.pdbx_strand_id
1 'polypeptide(L)'
;MKIGIKGEMINRVNRVNRVNRVMIMMMMVVMMGCNSGGVGESKESVENRFLKSLVGLSNEFLNVFTSFGDMVGSVLGLNVNSKKLDVGKYFKTVQETVQGTKDKLEKIVAEMKEEKNPNAAGVESAVKTLVEGKLDKIITGAKEVSEAIGVEGNDLLANIAANAAGVAGTDIENLVKGIKSIVGIVLKDIGKADAGTDKKADDLGARTAANAGEGEAGKLFGNAVINAGPKKSAADAAKAVGAVTGADILQAMIKDNGDAAKLAKETTGNVATAPKDGTIAGAIALRAMAKNGKFANGNADANDVSAAVKGAATSAVTKALDTLTVAIRKTIDLGLKNVKDAMKINSNTTPVMSNKDTSGAKNQ
;
A
#
# COMPACT_ATOMS: atom_id res chain seq x y z
N MET A 1 -53.31 37.97 82.01
CA MET A 1 -53.49 36.60 81.46
C MET A 1 -52.95 36.53 80.05
N LYS A 2 -51.66 36.20 79.89
CA LYS A 2 -51.00 35.88 78.61
C LYS A 2 -49.92 34.87 78.94
N ILE A 3 -50.24 33.58 78.82
CA ILE A 3 -49.40 32.42 79.10
C ILE A 3 -49.83 31.39 78.05
N GLY A 4 -49.02 30.77 77.20
CA GLY A 4 -47.59 30.85 76.93
C GLY A 4 -47.31 29.92 75.75
N ILE A 5 -47.29 30.45 74.51
CA ILE A 5 -47.10 29.68 73.27
C ILE A 5 -45.60 29.53 72.89
N LYS A 6 -44.68 30.12 73.67
CA LYS A 6 -43.23 30.13 73.36
C LYS A 6 -42.41 28.94 73.89
N GLY A 7 -42.95 28.12 74.79
CA GLY A 7 -42.22 27.01 75.42
C GLY A 7 -42.18 25.70 74.61
N GLU A 8 -43.22 25.39 73.83
CA GLU A 8 -43.30 24.11 73.10
C GLU A 8 -42.53 24.08 71.77
N MET A 9 -42.26 25.23 71.15
CA MET A 9 -41.55 25.28 69.86
C MET A 9 -40.03 25.06 69.99
N ILE A 10 -39.41 25.44 71.11
CA ILE A 10 -37.95 25.29 71.31
C ILE A 10 -37.55 23.81 71.50
N ASN A 11 -38.41 23.01 72.15
CA ASN A 11 -38.15 21.58 72.37
C ASN A 11 -38.41 20.69 71.15
N ARG A 12 -39.13 21.16 70.12
CA ARG A 12 -39.32 20.42 68.86
C ARG A 12 -38.14 20.61 67.89
N VAL A 13 -37.54 21.80 67.82
CA VAL A 13 -36.42 22.09 66.91
C VAL A 13 -35.13 21.32 67.32
N ASN A 14 -34.85 21.20 68.62
CA ASN A 14 -33.67 20.46 69.10
C ASN A 14 -33.80 18.93 69.00
N ARG A 15 -35.03 18.39 68.90
CA ARG A 15 -35.25 16.94 68.73
C ARG A 15 -35.07 16.51 67.26
N VAL A 16 -35.42 17.37 66.31
CA VAL A 16 -35.24 17.11 64.86
C VAL A 16 -33.76 17.16 64.45
N ASN A 17 -32.97 18.10 64.99
CA ASN A 17 -31.54 18.20 64.67
C ASN A 17 -30.67 17.09 65.28
N ARG A 18 -31.09 16.43 66.36
CA ARG A 18 -30.35 15.29 66.94
C ARG A 18 -30.62 13.98 66.20
N VAL A 19 -31.83 13.80 65.67
CA VAL A 19 -32.20 12.60 64.88
C VAL A 19 -31.63 12.68 63.47
N ASN A 20 -31.63 13.85 62.82
CA ASN A 20 -31.00 14.01 61.50
C ASN A 20 -29.47 13.83 61.52
N ARG A 21 -28.78 14.17 62.61
CA ARG A 21 -27.32 14.01 62.70
C ARG A 21 -26.88 12.58 63.03
N VAL A 22 -27.75 11.77 63.66
CA VAL A 22 -27.50 10.35 63.93
C VAL A 22 -27.93 9.47 62.76
N MET A 23 -29.00 9.81 62.03
CA MET A 23 -29.35 9.09 60.77
C MET A 23 -28.33 9.32 59.65
N ILE A 24 -27.68 10.48 59.58
CA ILE A 24 -26.65 10.75 58.54
C ILE A 24 -25.30 10.09 58.89
N MET A 25 -25.00 9.84 60.16
CA MET A 25 -23.73 9.21 60.57
C MET A 25 -23.80 7.68 60.70
N MET A 26 -25.01 7.10 60.75
CA MET A 26 -25.22 5.64 60.77
C MET A 26 -25.54 5.04 59.40
N MET A 27 -25.49 5.85 58.33
CA MET A 27 -25.65 5.42 56.93
C MET A 27 -24.30 5.31 56.21
N MET A 28 -23.18 5.31 56.94
CA MET A 28 -21.83 5.20 56.39
C MET A 28 -21.10 3.90 56.77
N VAL A 29 -21.80 2.94 57.38
CA VAL A 29 -21.24 1.62 57.69
C VAL A 29 -22.32 0.56 57.45
N VAL A 30 -21.97 -0.47 56.68
CA VAL A 30 -22.74 -1.69 56.38
C VAL A 30 -23.79 -1.59 55.25
N MET A 31 -23.32 -1.71 54.01
CA MET A 31 -23.99 -2.48 52.95
C MET A 31 -22.92 -3.24 52.16
N MET A 32 -22.32 -4.23 52.82
CA MET A 32 -21.81 -5.41 52.11
C MET A 32 -23.02 -6.29 51.81
N GLY A 33 -23.27 -6.54 50.53
CA GLY A 33 -24.19 -7.59 50.07
C GLY A 33 -25.48 -7.07 49.45
N CYS A 34 -25.48 -6.93 48.12
CA CYS A 34 -26.49 -7.58 47.28
C CYS A 34 -26.04 -7.60 45.81
N ASN A 35 -26.10 -8.81 45.25
CA ASN A 35 -26.10 -9.09 43.83
C ASN A 35 -27.30 -8.43 43.13
N SER A 36 -27.13 -8.20 41.82
CA SER A 36 -28.14 -7.84 40.81
C SER A 36 -28.49 -6.37 40.61
N GLY A 37 -28.30 -5.92 39.36
CA GLY A 37 -29.07 -4.80 38.80
C GLY A 37 -28.25 -3.65 38.26
N GLY A 38 -27.56 -3.87 37.13
CA GLY A 38 -26.93 -2.81 36.38
C GLY A 38 -26.25 -3.33 35.13
N VAL A 39 -27.05 -3.85 34.19
CA VAL A 39 -26.66 -3.94 32.78
C VAL A 39 -26.52 -2.49 32.28
N GLY A 40 -25.48 -1.82 32.75
CA GLY A 40 -24.95 -0.64 32.11
C GLY A 40 -24.25 -1.13 30.86
N GLU A 41 -24.70 -0.61 29.73
CA GLU A 41 -24.06 -0.70 28.41
C GLU A 41 -22.59 -1.08 28.55
N SER A 42 -22.26 -2.25 27.99
CA SER A 42 -20.91 -2.81 28.02
C SER A 42 -19.90 -1.68 27.92
N LYS A 43 -19.23 -1.36 29.04
CA LYS A 43 -17.90 -0.76 28.99
C LYS A 43 -17.10 -1.79 28.22
N GLU A 44 -17.08 -1.66 26.90
CA GLU A 44 -15.98 -2.19 26.13
C GLU A 44 -14.75 -1.78 26.91
N SER A 45 -13.92 -2.75 27.29
CA SER A 45 -12.61 -2.40 27.79
C SER A 45 -12.03 -1.40 26.79
N VAL A 46 -11.38 -0.36 27.29
CA VAL A 46 -10.74 0.64 26.42
C VAL A 46 -9.85 -0.06 25.37
N GLU A 47 -9.30 -1.21 25.70
CA GLU A 47 -8.64 -2.13 24.77
C GLU A 47 -9.55 -2.68 23.64
N ASN A 48 -10.76 -3.16 23.95
CA ASN A 48 -11.71 -3.66 22.96
C ASN A 48 -12.06 -2.59 21.92
N ARG A 49 -12.19 -1.32 22.34
CA ARG A 49 -12.50 -0.22 21.43
C ARG A 49 -11.36 0.04 20.43
N PHE A 50 -10.10 0.02 20.87
CA PHE A 50 -8.94 0.27 20.00
C PHE A 50 -8.70 -0.90 19.06
N LEU A 51 -8.94 -2.12 19.54
CA LEU A 51 -8.95 -3.32 18.70
C LEU A 51 -10.08 -3.26 17.66
N LYS A 52 -11.27 -2.79 18.01
CA LYS A 52 -12.36 -2.54 17.04
C LYS A 52 -11.97 -1.49 16.02
N SER A 53 -11.37 -0.37 16.43
CA SER A 53 -10.86 0.65 15.50
C SER A 53 -9.82 0.09 14.54
N LEU A 54 -8.89 -0.75 15.02
CA LEU A 54 -7.88 -1.39 14.18
C LEU A 54 -8.49 -2.42 13.21
N VAL A 55 -9.49 -3.18 13.65
CA VAL A 55 -10.24 -4.11 12.79
C VAL A 55 -11.04 -3.33 11.74
N GLY A 56 -11.67 -2.23 12.12
CA GLY A 56 -12.35 -1.31 11.21
C GLY A 56 -11.40 -0.77 10.15
N LEU A 57 -10.21 -0.31 10.56
CA LEU A 57 -9.16 0.15 9.64
C LEU A 57 -8.71 -0.95 8.69
N SER A 58 -8.50 -2.17 9.20
CA SER A 58 -8.15 -3.32 8.36
C SER A 58 -9.23 -3.58 7.31
N ASN A 59 -10.51 -3.52 7.71
CA ASN A 59 -11.64 -3.71 6.79
C ASN A 59 -11.77 -2.58 5.77
N GLU A 60 -11.57 -1.32 6.17
CA GLU A 60 -11.58 -0.18 5.24
C GLU A 60 -10.44 -0.30 4.22
N PHE A 61 -9.22 -0.62 4.68
CA PHE A 61 -8.08 -0.86 3.80
C PHE A 61 -8.38 -2.00 2.82
N LEU A 62 -8.90 -3.12 3.32
CA LEU A 62 -9.30 -4.26 2.49
C LEU A 62 -10.38 -3.87 1.49
N ASN A 63 -11.41 -3.11 1.90
CA ASN A 63 -12.50 -2.70 1.02
C ASN A 63 -11.99 -1.82 -0.12
N VAL A 64 -11.07 -0.89 0.14
CA VAL A 64 -10.45 -0.09 -0.92
C VAL A 64 -9.60 -0.99 -1.84
N PHE A 65 -8.85 -1.93 -1.28
CA PHE A 65 -8.05 -2.85 -2.09
C PHE A 65 -8.86 -3.90 -2.86
N THR A 66 -10.01 -4.33 -2.37
CA THR A 66 -10.97 -5.17 -3.12
C THR A 66 -11.69 -4.34 -4.17
N SER A 67 -11.98 -3.06 -3.87
CA SER A 67 -12.57 -2.15 -4.85
C SER A 67 -11.63 -1.89 -6.05
N PHE A 68 -10.31 -2.06 -5.90
CA PHE A 68 -9.42 -2.10 -7.07
C PHE A 68 -9.74 -3.27 -8.01
N GLY A 69 -10.08 -4.44 -7.47
CA GLY A 69 -10.53 -5.58 -8.27
C GLY A 69 -11.86 -5.30 -8.99
N ASP A 70 -12.81 -4.66 -8.29
CA ASP A 70 -14.12 -4.34 -8.84
C ASP A 70 -14.09 -3.15 -9.82
N MET A 71 -13.20 -2.18 -9.63
CA MET A 71 -13.07 -1.00 -10.50
C MET A 71 -12.56 -1.37 -11.90
N VAL A 72 -11.96 -2.56 -12.08
CA VAL A 72 -11.32 -2.88 -13.35
C VAL A 72 -11.62 -4.28 -13.91
N GLY A 73 -12.01 -5.32 -13.15
CA GLY A 73 -12.46 -6.62 -13.72
C GLY A 73 -11.43 -7.77 -13.79
N SER A 74 -10.23 -7.56 -13.25
CA SER A 74 -9.28 -8.50 -12.64
C SER A 74 -8.66 -7.72 -11.46
N VAL A 75 -7.72 -8.24 -10.65
CA VAL A 75 -7.14 -7.44 -9.54
C VAL A 75 -6.77 -6.02 -10.02
N LEU A 76 -6.15 -5.97 -11.20
CA LEU A 76 -5.94 -4.91 -12.20
C LEU A 76 -7.03 -4.53 -13.18
N GLY A 77 -7.67 -5.56 -13.74
CA GLY A 77 -8.67 -5.54 -14.82
C GLY A 77 -8.39 -4.73 -16.08
N LEU A 78 -7.13 -4.36 -16.24
CA LEU A 78 -6.66 -3.72 -17.44
C LEU A 78 -6.91 -4.62 -18.64
N ASN A 79 -7.42 -4.03 -19.71
CA ASN A 79 -7.63 -4.67 -20.99
C ASN A 79 -6.85 -3.93 -22.09
N VAL A 80 -6.97 -4.38 -23.34
CA VAL A 80 -6.24 -3.80 -24.47
C VAL A 80 -6.61 -2.35 -24.79
N ASN A 81 -7.74 -1.86 -24.25
CA ASN A 81 -8.22 -0.49 -24.36
C ASN A 81 -7.93 0.35 -23.10
N SER A 82 -7.27 -0.21 -22.09
CA SER A 82 -6.89 0.53 -20.89
C SER A 82 -5.86 1.61 -21.22
N LYS A 83 -5.99 2.72 -20.50
CA LYS A 83 -5.20 3.93 -20.69
C LYS A 83 -4.07 4.02 -19.68
N LYS A 84 -3.02 4.76 -20.02
CA LYS A 84 -1.92 5.07 -19.09
C LYS A 84 -2.43 5.76 -17.82
N LEU A 85 -3.39 6.66 -17.96
CA LEU A 85 -3.99 7.37 -16.82
C LEU A 85 -4.69 6.43 -15.82
N ASP A 86 -5.19 5.27 -16.25
CA ASP A 86 -5.82 4.31 -15.36
C ASP A 86 -4.78 3.73 -14.39
N VAL A 87 -3.56 3.51 -14.88
CA VAL A 87 -2.40 3.15 -14.05
C VAL A 87 -1.98 4.30 -13.16
N GLY A 88 -1.96 5.53 -13.67
CA GLY A 88 -1.69 6.72 -12.84
C GLY A 88 -2.68 6.86 -11.68
N LYS A 89 -3.98 6.69 -11.96
CA LYS A 89 -5.05 6.68 -10.93
C LYS A 89 -4.88 5.56 -9.93
N TYR A 90 -4.52 4.35 -10.37
CA TYR A 90 -4.21 3.24 -9.47
C TYR A 90 -3.16 3.64 -8.43
N PHE A 91 -2.03 4.19 -8.85
CA PHE A 91 -0.99 4.62 -7.91
C PHE A 91 -1.43 5.78 -7.00
N LYS A 92 -2.22 6.73 -7.52
CA LYS A 92 -2.81 7.79 -6.70
C LYS A 92 -3.71 7.23 -5.60
N THR A 93 -4.60 6.30 -5.93
CA THR A 93 -5.49 5.69 -4.94
C THR A 93 -4.71 4.84 -3.93
N VAL A 94 -3.65 4.12 -4.35
CA VAL A 94 -2.74 3.44 -3.41
C VAL A 94 -2.13 4.45 -2.44
N GLN A 95 -1.63 5.59 -2.94
CA GLN A 95 -1.07 6.65 -2.10
C GLN A 95 -2.08 7.19 -1.08
N GLU A 96 -3.29 7.55 -1.52
CA GLU A 96 -4.35 8.08 -0.65
C GLU A 96 -4.80 7.07 0.41
N THR A 97 -4.94 5.80 0.03
CA THR A 97 -5.38 4.72 0.93
C THR A 97 -4.34 4.44 2.03
N VAL A 98 -3.08 4.37 1.63
CA VAL A 98 -1.98 4.10 2.57
C VAL A 98 -1.76 5.31 3.48
N GLN A 99 -1.91 6.54 2.96
CA GLN A 99 -1.90 7.75 3.78
C GLN A 99 -3.04 7.75 4.82
N GLY A 100 -4.27 7.46 4.42
CA GLY A 100 -5.40 7.37 5.34
C GLY A 100 -5.21 6.29 6.42
N THR A 101 -4.53 5.19 6.08
CA THR A 101 -4.15 4.15 7.05
C THR A 101 -3.12 4.66 8.06
N LYS A 102 -2.09 5.35 7.59
CA LYS A 102 -1.08 6.00 8.44
C LYS A 102 -1.73 6.97 9.43
N ASP A 103 -2.54 7.90 8.92
CA ASP A 103 -3.15 8.95 9.74
C ASP A 103 -4.06 8.36 10.83
N LYS A 104 -4.82 7.30 10.50
CA LYS A 104 -5.67 6.60 11.47
C LYS A 104 -4.87 5.84 12.54
N LEU A 105 -3.74 5.23 12.18
CA LEU A 105 -2.86 4.58 13.15
C LEU A 105 -2.23 5.59 14.13
N GLU A 106 -1.78 6.74 13.63
CA GLU A 106 -1.25 7.82 14.45
C GLU A 106 -2.32 8.39 15.39
N LYS A 107 -3.56 8.53 14.91
CA LYS A 107 -4.70 8.93 15.73
C LYS A 107 -4.98 7.93 16.86
N ILE A 108 -4.96 6.61 16.57
CA ILE A 108 -5.13 5.58 17.60
C ILE A 108 -4.05 5.70 18.69
N VAL A 109 -2.79 5.93 18.32
CA VAL A 109 -1.69 6.13 19.28
C VAL A 109 -1.93 7.36 20.15
N ALA A 110 -2.36 8.49 19.55
CA ALA A 110 -2.67 9.71 20.29
C ALA A 110 -3.79 9.50 21.32
N GLU A 111 -4.91 8.89 20.91
CA GLU A 111 -6.04 8.59 21.80
C GLU A 111 -5.62 7.62 22.93
N MET A 112 -4.79 6.62 22.65
CA MET A 112 -4.25 5.72 23.68
C MET A 112 -3.41 6.46 24.72
N LYS A 113 -2.61 7.45 24.31
CA LYS A 113 -1.79 8.26 25.24
C LYS A 113 -2.65 9.17 26.12
N GLU A 114 -3.64 9.85 25.52
CA GLU A 114 -4.57 10.72 26.24
C GLU A 114 -5.31 9.96 27.34
N GLU A 115 -5.69 8.71 27.06
CA GLU A 115 -6.39 7.84 28.00
C GLU A 115 -5.46 7.09 28.96
N LYS A 116 -4.15 7.38 28.90
CA LYS A 116 -3.13 6.75 29.73
C LYS A 116 -3.19 5.22 29.62
N ASN A 117 -3.45 4.71 28.42
CA ASN A 117 -3.48 3.28 28.15
C ASN A 117 -2.07 2.71 28.42
N PRO A 118 -1.95 1.65 29.24
CA PRO A 118 -0.65 1.07 29.59
C PRO A 118 0.11 0.53 28.38
N ASN A 119 -0.58 0.17 27.30
CA ASN A 119 0.00 -0.38 26.07
C ASN A 119 0.39 0.71 25.06
N ALA A 120 0.10 2.00 25.33
CA ALA A 120 0.31 3.09 24.37
C ALA A 120 1.76 3.16 23.84
N ALA A 121 2.76 2.96 24.70
CA ALA A 121 4.17 2.99 24.31
C ALA A 121 4.56 1.82 23.37
N GLY A 122 4.03 0.62 23.64
CA GLY A 122 4.25 -0.55 22.79
C GLY A 122 3.59 -0.40 21.41
N VAL A 123 2.35 0.10 21.39
CA VAL A 123 1.62 0.39 20.15
C VAL A 123 2.28 1.49 19.35
N GLU A 124 2.74 2.57 20.00
CA GLU A 124 3.49 3.64 19.34
C GLU A 124 4.74 3.10 18.63
N SER A 125 5.51 2.24 19.30
CA SER A 125 6.70 1.62 18.72
C SER A 125 6.37 0.75 17.48
N ALA A 126 5.31 -0.04 17.57
CA ALA A 126 4.85 -0.87 16.46
C ALA A 126 4.34 -0.03 15.28
N VAL A 127 3.55 1.02 15.55
CA VAL A 127 3.05 1.96 14.54
C VAL A 127 4.20 2.71 13.88
N LYS A 128 5.14 3.25 14.66
CA LYS A 128 6.33 3.94 14.13
C LYS A 128 7.13 3.04 13.19
N THR A 129 7.34 1.78 13.56
CA THR A 129 8.03 0.78 12.73
C THR A 129 7.29 0.53 11.41
N LEU A 130 5.96 0.42 11.45
CA LEU A 130 5.13 0.24 10.26
C LEU A 130 5.17 1.49 9.35
N VAL A 131 5.02 2.67 9.93
CA VAL A 131 4.97 3.95 9.20
C VAL A 131 6.32 4.26 8.54
N GLU A 132 7.36 4.44 9.34
CA GLU A 132 8.69 4.85 8.86
C GLU A 132 9.37 3.74 8.04
N GLY A 133 9.14 2.49 8.43
CA GLY A 133 9.74 1.34 7.78
C GLY A 133 9.10 1.00 6.43
N LYS A 134 7.78 1.23 6.29
CA LYS A 134 6.97 0.70 5.18
C LYS A 134 6.02 1.73 4.56
N LEU A 135 5.06 2.27 5.32
CA LEU A 135 3.96 3.07 4.74
C LEU A 135 4.49 4.33 4.03
N ASP A 136 5.44 5.04 4.63
CA ASP A 136 6.01 6.27 4.04
C ASP A 136 6.68 6.04 2.69
N LYS A 137 7.35 4.89 2.54
CA LYS A 137 8.00 4.49 1.30
C LYS A 137 6.98 4.09 0.23
N ILE A 138 5.88 3.45 0.63
CA ILE A 138 4.77 3.14 -0.28
C ILE A 138 4.11 4.43 -0.75
N ILE A 139 3.79 5.35 0.18
CA ILE A 139 3.14 6.63 -0.10
C ILE A 139 4.00 7.46 -1.07
N THR A 140 5.28 7.63 -0.73
CA THR A 140 6.20 8.44 -1.54
C THR A 140 6.44 7.81 -2.90
N GLY A 141 6.66 6.50 -2.96
CA GLY A 141 6.85 5.78 -4.22
C GLY A 141 5.61 5.85 -5.12
N ALA A 142 4.41 5.62 -4.55
CA ALA A 142 3.17 5.66 -5.31
C ALA A 142 2.83 7.07 -5.82
N LYS A 143 3.12 8.10 -5.02
CA LYS A 143 3.02 9.50 -5.45
C LYS A 143 3.93 9.78 -6.65
N GLU A 144 5.21 9.44 -6.55
CA GLU A 144 6.20 9.68 -7.60
C GLU A 144 5.83 8.96 -8.91
N VAL A 145 5.33 7.73 -8.82
CA VAL A 145 4.82 7.00 -10.00
C VAL A 145 3.58 7.66 -10.58
N SER A 146 2.59 8.02 -9.76
CA SER A 146 1.36 8.65 -10.22
C SER A 146 1.64 9.98 -10.94
N GLU A 147 2.59 10.77 -10.43
CA GLU A 147 2.99 12.04 -11.02
C GLU A 147 3.74 11.84 -12.35
N ALA A 148 4.64 10.85 -12.42
CA ALA A 148 5.39 10.52 -13.64
C ALA A 148 4.50 10.02 -14.78
N ILE A 149 3.48 9.21 -14.47
CA ILE A 149 2.51 8.73 -15.46
C ILE A 149 1.50 9.84 -15.82
N GLY A 150 1.03 10.56 -14.81
CA GLY A 150 -0.09 11.49 -14.89
C GLY A 150 -1.45 10.79 -14.74
N VAL A 151 -2.46 11.57 -14.33
CA VAL A 151 -3.85 11.09 -14.13
C VAL A 151 -4.81 11.59 -15.22
N GLU A 152 -4.25 12.20 -16.26
CA GLU A 152 -4.95 12.80 -17.39
C GLU A 152 -4.38 12.30 -18.71
N GLY A 153 -5.14 12.44 -19.80
CA GLY A 153 -4.76 12.02 -21.14
C GLY A 153 -5.69 10.94 -21.70
N ASN A 154 -5.35 10.42 -22.88
CA ASN A 154 -6.15 9.37 -23.53
C ASN A 154 -5.30 8.26 -24.17
N ASP A 155 -3.99 8.28 -23.95
CA ASP A 155 -3.07 7.31 -24.51
C ASP A 155 -3.33 5.92 -23.93
N LEU A 156 -3.43 4.93 -24.81
CA LEU A 156 -3.48 3.52 -24.44
C LEU A 156 -2.14 3.07 -23.82
N LEU A 157 -2.17 2.01 -23.01
CA LEU A 157 -0.94 1.40 -22.50
C LEU A 157 0.00 0.99 -23.64
N ALA A 158 -0.55 0.34 -24.66
CA ALA A 158 0.19 -0.04 -25.86
C ALA A 158 -0.04 0.97 -27.00
N ASN A 159 0.31 2.24 -26.74
CA ASN A 159 0.15 3.28 -27.73
C ASN A 159 1.09 3.04 -28.93
N ILE A 160 0.56 3.18 -30.14
CA ILE A 160 1.29 3.05 -31.41
C ILE A 160 0.98 4.31 -32.21
N ALA A 161 2.02 5.00 -32.67
CA ALA A 161 1.85 6.22 -33.45
C ALA A 161 1.28 5.91 -34.85
N ALA A 162 0.62 6.89 -35.46
CA ALA A 162 0.07 6.76 -36.82
C ALA A 162 1.15 6.43 -37.87
N ASN A 163 2.38 6.92 -37.67
CA ASN A 163 3.53 6.61 -38.51
C ASN A 163 4.23 5.29 -38.14
N ALA A 164 3.63 4.46 -37.26
CA ALA A 164 4.15 3.17 -36.80
C ALA A 164 5.55 3.21 -36.15
N ALA A 165 6.06 4.39 -35.82
CA ALA A 165 7.31 4.57 -35.10
C ALA A 165 7.08 4.57 -33.59
N GLY A 166 7.99 3.93 -32.85
CA GLY A 166 8.02 4.03 -31.40
C GLY A 166 8.53 5.39 -30.94
N VAL A 167 8.14 5.78 -29.72
CA VAL A 167 8.57 7.04 -29.09
C VAL A 167 8.90 6.76 -27.64
N ALA A 168 10.09 7.19 -27.20
CA ALA A 168 10.48 7.08 -25.79
C ALA A 168 9.48 7.78 -24.88
N GLY A 169 9.17 7.14 -23.76
CA GLY A 169 8.36 7.77 -22.72
C GLY A 169 9.16 8.83 -21.98
N THR A 170 8.46 9.80 -21.41
CA THR A 170 9.04 10.79 -20.50
C THR A 170 8.99 10.28 -19.06
N ASP A 171 9.83 10.83 -18.20
CA ASP A 171 9.86 10.58 -16.75
C ASP A 171 10.03 9.11 -16.33
N ILE A 172 10.66 8.29 -17.19
CA ILE A 172 10.92 6.87 -16.89
C ILE A 172 11.81 6.73 -15.65
N GLU A 173 12.74 7.65 -15.41
CA GLU A 173 13.58 7.70 -14.21
C GLU A 173 12.75 7.78 -12.94
N ASN A 174 11.78 8.70 -12.89
CA ASN A 174 10.90 8.89 -11.74
C ASN A 174 9.96 7.70 -11.57
N LEU A 175 9.43 7.16 -12.67
CA LEU A 175 8.65 5.92 -12.67
C LEU A 175 9.44 4.76 -12.04
N VAL A 176 10.69 4.54 -12.49
CA VAL A 176 11.57 3.49 -11.95
C VAL A 176 11.86 3.72 -10.48
N LYS A 177 12.20 4.95 -10.09
CA LYS A 177 12.53 5.32 -8.70
C LYS A 177 11.35 5.14 -7.75
N GLY A 178 10.16 5.57 -8.17
CA GLY A 178 8.94 5.41 -7.40
C GLY A 178 8.59 3.92 -7.21
N ILE A 179 8.63 3.12 -8.28
CA ILE A 179 8.39 1.67 -8.20
C ILE A 179 9.44 0.99 -7.31
N LYS A 180 10.73 1.39 -7.43
CA LYS A 180 11.82 0.85 -6.61
C LYS A 180 11.58 1.07 -5.11
N SER A 181 11.07 2.24 -4.74
CA SER A 181 10.76 2.58 -3.34
C SER A 181 9.71 1.65 -2.74
N ILE A 182 8.72 1.24 -3.54
CA ILE A 182 7.68 0.28 -3.12
C ILE A 182 8.22 -1.15 -3.15
N VAL A 183 8.75 -1.61 -4.28
CA VAL A 183 9.22 -2.99 -4.48
C VAL A 183 10.30 -3.37 -3.46
N GLY A 184 11.22 -2.44 -3.14
CA GLY A 184 12.27 -2.65 -2.16
C GLY A 184 11.76 -2.96 -0.73
N ILE A 185 10.51 -2.65 -0.41
CA ILE A 185 9.91 -2.96 0.90
C ILE A 185 8.87 -4.07 0.88
N VAL A 186 8.21 -4.33 -0.25
CA VAL A 186 7.13 -5.33 -0.38
C VAL A 186 7.54 -6.64 -1.04
N LEU A 187 8.59 -6.64 -1.88
CA LEU A 187 9.02 -7.78 -2.69
C LEU A 187 10.53 -8.03 -2.61
N LYS A 188 11.13 -7.69 -1.46
CA LYS A 188 12.55 -7.97 -1.23
C LYS A 188 12.84 -9.46 -1.44
N ASP A 189 13.85 -9.75 -2.26
CA ASP A 189 14.31 -11.11 -2.59
C ASP A 189 13.28 -12.00 -3.32
N ILE A 190 12.22 -11.42 -3.90
CA ILE A 190 11.21 -12.13 -4.70
C ILE A 190 11.33 -11.71 -6.17
N GLY A 191 11.44 -12.70 -7.06
CA GLY A 191 11.64 -12.52 -8.49
C GLY A 191 13.11 -12.28 -8.87
N LYS A 192 13.42 -12.31 -10.16
CA LYS A 192 14.75 -12.07 -10.70
C LYS A 192 14.69 -11.11 -11.90
N ALA A 193 15.51 -10.07 -11.86
CA ALA A 193 15.58 -9.08 -12.95
C ALA A 193 16.04 -9.67 -14.29
N ASP A 194 16.75 -10.80 -14.26
CA ASP A 194 17.27 -11.52 -15.41
C ASP A 194 16.55 -12.87 -15.60
N ALA A 195 15.29 -12.97 -15.18
CA ALA A 195 14.48 -14.17 -15.35
C ALA A 195 14.28 -14.57 -16.81
N GLY A 196 14.10 -15.88 -17.02
CA GLY A 196 13.92 -16.49 -18.32
C GLY A 196 15.23 -16.57 -19.13
N THR A 197 15.07 -16.60 -20.45
CA THR A 197 16.13 -16.87 -21.41
C THR A 197 16.37 -15.68 -22.32
N ASP A 198 17.55 -15.66 -22.95
CA ASP A 198 17.88 -14.76 -24.04
C ASP A 198 17.31 -15.25 -25.39
N LYS A 199 16.53 -16.35 -25.42
CA LYS A 199 16.08 -16.96 -26.67
C LYS A 199 14.86 -16.26 -27.27
N LYS A 200 14.91 -15.95 -28.56
CA LYS A 200 13.79 -15.37 -29.31
C LYS A 200 12.77 -16.44 -29.72
N ALA A 201 11.53 -16.02 -29.95
CA ALA A 201 10.42 -16.94 -30.21
C ALA A 201 10.50 -17.72 -31.54
N ASP A 202 11.18 -17.18 -32.55
CA ASP A 202 11.16 -17.72 -33.92
C ASP A 202 11.96 -19.01 -34.08
N ASP A 203 13.26 -18.96 -33.76
CA ASP A 203 14.23 -20.05 -33.99
C ASP A 203 14.90 -20.54 -32.69
N LEU A 204 14.50 -20.01 -31.53
CA LEU A 204 15.15 -20.22 -30.23
C LEU A 204 16.65 -19.82 -30.19
N GLY A 205 17.11 -19.01 -31.15
CA GLY A 205 18.40 -18.35 -31.14
C GLY A 205 18.46 -17.25 -30.08
N ALA A 206 19.66 -16.88 -29.64
CA ALA A 206 19.83 -15.76 -28.72
C ALA A 206 19.40 -14.44 -29.40
N ARG A 207 18.75 -13.54 -28.64
CA ARG A 207 18.52 -12.16 -29.04
C ARG A 207 19.86 -11.44 -29.19
N THR A 208 19.88 -10.45 -30.07
CA THR A 208 21.10 -9.72 -30.41
C THR A 208 21.39 -8.66 -29.34
N ALA A 209 22.65 -8.53 -28.95
CA ALA A 209 23.13 -7.42 -28.14
C ALA A 209 23.42 -6.20 -29.02
N ALA A 210 23.47 -5.03 -28.40
CA ALA A 210 23.66 -3.72 -29.02
C ALA A 210 22.53 -3.30 -29.97
N ASN A 211 22.22 -4.02 -31.04
CA ASN A 211 21.14 -3.69 -31.97
C ASN A 211 20.18 -4.87 -32.09
N ALA A 212 18.89 -4.65 -31.82
CA ALA A 212 17.89 -5.69 -32.01
C ALA A 212 17.90 -6.19 -33.46
N GLY A 213 18.01 -7.50 -33.63
CA GLY A 213 17.96 -8.20 -34.91
C GLY A 213 16.56 -8.27 -35.51
N GLU A 214 16.44 -8.83 -36.71
CA GLU A 214 15.13 -9.08 -37.32
C GLU A 214 14.29 -10.02 -36.45
N GLY A 215 13.05 -9.64 -36.20
CA GLY A 215 12.10 -10.47 -35.46
C GLY A 215 12.28 -10.50 -33.95
N GLU A 216 13.15 -9.65 -33.39
CA GLU A 216 13.38 -9.56 -31.95
C GLU A 216 12.51 -8.48 -31.30
N ALA A 217 12.04 -8.74 -30.07
CA ALA A 217 11.18 -7.81 -29.33
C ALA A 217 11.78 -6.41 -29.13
N GLY A 218 13.12 -6.29 -29.14
CA GLY A 218 13.83 -5.01 -29.07
C GLY A 218 13.44 -4.04 -30.20
N LYS A 219 13.00 -4.54 -31.36
CA LYS A 219 12.53 -3.70 -32.47
C LYS A 219 11.30 -2.86 -32.11
N LEU A 220 10.47 -3.30 -31.16
CA LEU A 220 9.28 -2.56 -30.72
C LEU A 220 9.62 -1.25 -29.99
N PHE A 221 10.87 -1.05 -29.60
CA PHE A 221 11.32 0.17 -28.92
C PHE A 221 11.93 1.20 -29.88
N GLY A 222 12.19 0.81 -31.14
CA GLY A 222 12.79 1.68 -32.16
C GLY A 222 11.90 2.87 -32.55
N ASN A 223 12.51 3.89 -33.13
CA ASN A 223 11.86 5.11 -33.62
C ASN A 223 11.50 5.06 -35.12
N ALA A 224 11.53 3.85 -35.70
CA ALA A 224 11.22 3.61 -37.09
C ALA A 224 10.19 2.48 -37.21
N VAL A 225 9.52 2.43 -38.37
CA VAL A 225 8.63 1.33 -38.73
C VAL A 225 9.41 0.03 -38.83
N ILE A 226 8.82 -1.06 -38.34
CA ILE A 226 9.44 -2.39 -38.39
C ILE A 226 9.15 -3.02 -39.76
N ASN A 227 10.05 -2.80 -40.71
CA ASN A 227 9.91 -3.33 -42.09
C ASN A 227 10.17 -4.84 -42.18
N ALA A 228 11.05 -5.37 -41.35
CA ALA A 228 11.47 -6.78 -41.37
C ALA A 228 11.05 -7.50 -40.08
N GLY A 229 10.32 -8.60 -40.21
CA GLY A 229 9.87 -9.43 -39.10
C GLY A 229 8.98 -8.76 -38.03
N PRO A 230 8.02 -7.86 -38.32
CA PRO A 230 7.17 -7.26 -37.29
C PRO A 230 6.37 -8.31 -36.51
N LYS A 231 5.78 -9.30 -37.19
CA LYS A 231 5.03 -10.42 -36.56
C LYS A 231 5.90 -11.23 -35.61
N LYS A 232 7.15 -11.52 -36.01
CA LYS A 232 8.14 -12.22 -35.18
C LYS A 232 8.52 -11.39 -33.95
N SER A 233 8.72 -10.09 -34.12
CA SER A 233 9.05 -9.16 -33.02
C SER A 233 7.92 -9.11 -31.98
N ALA A 234 6.67 -9.06 -32.43
CA ALA A 234 5.51 -9.09 -31.54
C ALA A 234 5.32 -10.46 -30.87
N ALA A 235 5.57 -11.57 -31.58
CA ALA A 235 5.54 -12.90 -31.00
C ALA A 235 6.64 -13.09 -29.94
N ASP A 236 7.85 -12.57 -30.17
CA ASP A 236 8.94 -12.59 -29.21
C ASP A 236 8.63 -11.76 -27.95
N ALA A 237 7.98 -10.60 -28.12
CA ALA A 237 7.49 -9.79 -27.00
C ALA A 237 6.44 -10.54 -26.17
N ALA A 238 5.47 -11.17 -26.83
CA ALA A 238 4.46 -11.98 -26.16
C ALA A 238 5.08 -13.18 -25.43
N LYS A 239 6.06 -13.86 -26.04
CA LYS A 239 6.83 -14.95 -25.41
C LYS A 239 7.57 -14.47 -24.18
N ALA A 240 8.29 -13.35 -24.27
CA ALA A 240 9.05 -12.80 -23.15
C ALA A 240 8.15 -12.49 -21.95
N VAL A 241 7.02 -11.82 -22.20
CA VAL A 241 6.01 -11.53 -21.15
C VAL A 241 5.37 -12.81 -20.62
N GLY A 242 5.11 -13.79 -21.48
CA GLY A 242 4.55 -15.09 -21.10
C GLY A 242 5.47 -15.91 -20.19
N ALA A 243 6.78 -15.86 -20.44
CA ALA A 243 7.79 -16.67 -19.77
C ALA A 243 8.17 -16.21 -18.34
N VAL A 244 7.71 -15.04 -17.91
CA VAL A 244 8.09 -14.45 -16.61
C VAL A 244 6.90 -14.13 -15.71
N THR A 245 7.19 -14.02 -14.41
CA THR A 245 6.21 -13.62 -13.39
C THR A 245 6.15 -12.10 -13.23
N GLY A 246 5.11 -11.58 -12.58
CA GLY A 246 5.04 -10.14 -12.28
C GLY A 246 6.14 -9.66 -11.34
N ALA A 247 6.61 -10.51 -10.43
CA ALA A 247 7.75 -10.17 -9.57
C ALA A 247 9.04 -10.02 -10.39
N ASP A 248 9.29 -10.91 -11.36
CA ASP A 248 10.44 -10.80 -12.26
C ASP A 248 10.40 -9.51 -13.08
N ILE A 249 9.21 -9.15 -13.59
CA ILE A 249 8.99 -7.90 -14.33
C ILE A 249 9.33 -6.70 -13.42
N LEU A 250 8.78 -6.65 -12.20
CA LEU A 250 9.05 -5.58 -11.25
C LEU A 250 10.55 -5.47 -10.92
N GLN A 251 11.23 -6.59 -10.66
CA GLN A 251 12.67 -6.59 -10.39
C GLN A 251 13.48 -6.11 -11.59
N ALA A 252 13.09 -6.48 -12.81
CA ALA A 252 13.76 -6.02 -14.02
C ALA A 252 13.62 -4.50 -14.20
N MET A 253 12.44 -3.94 -13.89
CA MET A 253 12.17 -2.51 -13.99
C MET A 253 13.01 -1.67 -13.01
N ILE A 254 13.23 -2.17 -11.79
CA ILE A 254 13.88 -1.42 -10.71
C ILE A 254 15.39 -1.66 -10.59
N LYS A 255 15.96 -2.50 -11.44
CA LYS A 255 17.38 -2.81 -11.43
C LYS A 255 18.18 -1.54 -11.72
N ASP A 256 19.12 -1.22 -10.84
CA ASP A 256 20.02 -0.08 -11.00
C ASP A 256 20.83 -0.21 -12.29
N ASN A 257 20.79 0.83 -13.12
CA ASN A 257 21.37 0.81 -14.47
C ASN A 257 20.96 -0.42 -15.29
N GLY A 258 19.76 -0.95 -15.03
CA GLY A 258 19.22 -2.15 -15.66
C GLY A 258 18.86 -1.92 -17.12
N ASP A 259 19.07 -2.96 -17.92
CA ASP A 259 18.84 -2.89 -19.36
C ASP A 259 17.35 -2.70 -19.72
N ALA A 260 16.42 -3.05 -18.82
CA ALA A 260 15.00 -2.81 -19.03
C ALA A 260 14.65 -1.31 -19.08
N ALA A 261 15.17 -0.54 -18.12
CA ALA A 261 14.96 0.91 -18.08
C ALA A 261 15.67 1.63 -19.23
N LYS A 262 16.86 1.15 -19.64
CA LYS A 262 17.55 1.65 -20.83
C LYS A 262 16.70 1.40 -22.06
N LEU A 263 16.30 0.14 -22.32
CA LEU A 263 15.50 -0.24 -23.48
C LEU A 263 14.18 0.54 -23.57
N ALA A 264 13.52 0.81 -22.43
CA ALA A 264 12.31 1.63 -22.41
C ALA A 264 12.54 3.10 -22.82
N LYS A 265 13.75 3.64 -22.61
CA LYS A 265 14.16 5.00 -23.03
C LYS A 265 14.79 5.02 -24.42
N GLU A 266 15.18 3.88 -24.94
CA GLU A 266 15.85 3.81 -26.23
C GLU A 266 14.94 4.23 -27.38
N THR A 267 15.60 4.71 -28.43
CA THR A 267 14.99 5.04 -29.72
C THR A 267 15.56 4.20 -30.87
N THR A 268 16.63 3.43 -30.65
CA THR A 268 17.22 2.53 -31.64
C THR A 268 16.92 1.05 -31.37
N GLY A 269 16.37 0.73 -30.18
CA GLY A 269 16.08 -0.65 -29.75
C GLY A 269 17.31 -1.38 -29.19
N ASN A 270 18.20 -0.63 -28.51
CA ASN A 270 19.56 -1.06 -28.22
C ASN A 270 19.82 -1.35 -26.74
N VAL A 271 20.41 -2.50 -26.43
CA VAL A 271 20.85 -2.83 -25.06
C VAL A 271 22.21 -3.50 -25.07
N ALA A 272 23.05 -3.19 -24.08
CA ALA A 272 24.44 -3.64 -24.05
C ALA A 272 24.60 -5.17 -24.01
N THR A 273 23.61 -5.88 -23.45
CA THR A 273 23.59 -7.33 -23.37
C THR A 273 22.39 -7.90 -24.10
N ALA A 274 22.48 -9.15 -24.56
CA ALA A 274 21.34 -9.86 -25.13
C ALA A 274 20.20 -9.91 -24.09
N PRO A 275 19.06 -9.25 -24.34
CA PRO A 275 18.06 -9.09 -23.31
C PRO A 275 17.35 -10.42 -23.04
N LYS A 276 17.28 -10.80 -21.77
CA LYS A 276 16.47 -11.95 -21.33
C LYS A 276 14.98 -11.58 -21.30
N ASP A 277 14.14 -12.60 -21.18
CA ASP A 277 12.68 -12.46 -21.13
C ASP A 277 12.22 -11.45 -20.07
N GLY A 278 12.80 -11.48 -18.86
CA GLY A 278 12.49 -10.50 -17.80
C GLY A 278 12.87 -9.07 -18.16
N THR A 279 14.00 -8.88 -18.86
CA THR A 279 14.45 -7.56 -19.33
C THR A 279 13.51 -6.98 -20.37
N ILE A 280 13.10 -7.79 -21.36
CA ILE A 280 12.12 -7.38 -22.37
C ILE A 280 10.77 -7.06 -21.73
N ALA A 281 10.26 -7.93 -20.86
CA ALA A 281 8.97 -7.73 -20.21
C ALA A 281 8.96 -6.49 -19.29
N GLY A 282 10.05 -6.25 -18.54
CA GLY A 282 10.23 -5.03 -17.75
C GLY A 282 10.29 -3.76 -18.60
N ALA A 283 11.00 -3.80 -19.74
CA ALA A 283 11.06 -2.68 -20.66
C ALA A 283 9.69 -2.38 -21.29
N ILE A 284 8.95 -3.43 -21.68
CA ILE A 284 7.59 -3.30 -22.21
C ILE A 284 6.69 -2.65 -21.15
N ALA A 285 6.71 -3.13 -19.90
CA ALA A 285 5.90 -2.55 -18.84
C ALA A 285 6.24 -1.06 -18.61
N LEU A 286 7.53 -0.70 -18.53
CA LEU A 286 7.95 0.69 -18.39
C LEU A 286 7.49 1.57 -19.56
N ARG A 287 7.73 1.14 -20.81
CA ARG A 287 7.32 1.88 -22.00
C ARG A 287 5.79 2.04 -22.07
N ALA A 288 5.07 1.02 -21.66
CA ALA A 288 3.62 1.02 -21.65
C ALA A 288 3.05 2.00 -20.63
N MET A 289 3.64 2.13 -19.45
CA MET A 289 3.17 3.07 -18.41
C MET A 289 3.71 4.49 -18.60
N ALA A 290 4.92 4.64 -19.14
CA ALA A 290 5.56 5.93 -19.27
C ALA A 290 4.75 6.91 -20.13
N LYS A 291 4.66 8.16 -19.66
CA LYS A 291 3.95 9.23 -20.35
C LYS A 291 4.53 9.42 -21.75
N ASN A 292 3.68 9.59 -22.76
CA ASN A 292 4.06 9.68 -24.18
C ASN A 292 4.73 8.44 -24.80
N GLY A 293 5.01 7.38 -24.03
CA GLY A 293 5.69 6.18 -24.51
C GLY A 293 4.86 5.42 -25.55
N LYS A 294 5.46 5.15 -26.71
CA LYS A 294 4.84 4.42 -27.83
C LYS A 294 5.73 3.29 -28.31
N PHE A 295 5.11 2.23 -28.80
CA PHE A 295 5.77 1.10 -29.45
C PHE A 295 5.82 1.29 -30.96
N ALA A 296 6.90 0.80 -31.57
CA ALA A 296 6.99 0.65 -33.01
C ALA A 296 6.07 -0.48 -33.48
N ASN A 297 5.65 -0.39 -34.74
CA ASN A 297 4.77 -1.33 -35.40
C ASN A 297 5.28 -1.63 -36.82
N GLY A 298 4.73 -2.65 -37.46
CA GLY A 298 4.91 -2.86 -38.89
C GLY A 298 4.15 -1.82 -39.71
N ASN A 299 4.42 -1.80 -41.02
CA ASN A 299 3.69 -0.94 -41.96
C ASN A 299 2.21 -1.35 -42.06
N ALA A 300 1.34 -0.43 -42.49
CA ALA A 300 -0.08 -0.70 -42.65
C ALA A 300 -0.36 -1.89 -43.60
N ASP A 301 -1.53 -2.52 -43.41
CA ASP A 301 -2.08 -3.70 -44.11
C ASP A 301 -1.62 -5.07 -43.59
N ALA A 302 -0.61 -5.71 -44.19
CA ALA A 302 -0.31 -7.13 -43.92
C ALA A 302 0.63 -7.37 -42.71
N ASN A 303 1.22 -6.30 -42.17
CA ASN A 303 2.30 -6.32 -41.18
C ASN A 303 1.93 -5.62 -39.85
N ASP A 304 0.69 -5.17 -39.70
CA ASP A 304 0.21 -4.59 -38.45
C ASP A 304 0.23 -5.64 -37.33
N VAL A 305 0.95 -5.32 -36.25
CA VAL A 305 1.05 -6.15 -35.05
C VAL A 305 0.42 -5.49 -33.82
N SER A 306 -0.39 -4.46 -34.02
CA SER A 306 -1.04 -3.70 -32.95
C SER A 306 -1.74 -4.59 -31.92
N ALA A 307 -2.48 -5.61 -32.36
CA ALA A 307 -3.20 -6.51 -31.48
C ALA A 307 -2.24 -7.31 -30.57
N ALA A 308 -1.16 -7.83 -31.12
CA ALA A 308 -0.17 -8.61 -30.37
C ALA A 308 0.64 -7.72 -29.42
N VAL A 309 1.05 -6.52 -29.85
CA VAL A 309 1.73 -5.54 -29.01
C VAL A 309 0.83 -5.07 -27.86
N LYS A 310 -0.46 -4.80 -28.14
CA LYS A 310 -1.49 -4.50 -27.12
C LYS A 310 -1.60 -5.62 -26.09
N GLY A 311 -1.73 -6.87 -26.55
CA GLY A 311 -1.79 -8.04 -25.67
C GLY A 311 -0.56 -8.15 -24.77
N ALA A 312 0.65 -8.05 -25.34
CA ALA A 312 1.90 -8.17 -24.60
C ALA A 312 2.08 -7.03 -23.56
N ALA A 313 1.84 -5.78 -23.97
CA ALA A 313 1.99 -4.63 -23.09
C ALA A 313 0.96 -4.60 -21.96
N THR A 314 -0.32 -4.82 -22.26
CA THR A 314 -1.36 -4.95 -21.22
C THR A 314 -1.02 -6.09 -20.26
N SER A 315 -0.61 -7.26 -20.78
CA SER A 315 -0.25 -8.41 -19.94
C SER A 315 0.94 -8.13 -19.03
N ALA A 316 1.97 -7.42 -19.53
CA ALA A 316 3.14 -7.07 -18.74
C ALA A 316 2.79 -6.13 -17.58
N VAL A 317 1.98 -5.10 -17.87
CA VAL A 317 1.51 -4.14 -16.86
C VAL A 317 0.59 -4.83 -15.85
N THR A 318 -0.39 -5.61 -16.29
CA THR A 318 -1.30 -6.35 -15.40
C THR A 318 -0.53 -7.28 -14.47
N LYS A 319 0.39 -8.10 -15.00
CA LYS A 319 1.21 -9.01 -14.16
C LYS A 319 2.00 -8.24 -13.10
N ALA A 320 2.67 -7.15 -13.50
CA ALA A 320 3.48 -6.34 -12.59
C ALA A 320 2.62 -5.73 -11.48
N LEU A 321 1.52 -5.05 -11.86
CA LEU A 321 0.71 -4.33 -10.89
C LEU A 321 -0.12 -5.28 -10.00
N ASP A 322 -0.65 -6.39 -10.51
CA ASP A 322 -1.34 -7.40 -9.70
C ASP A 322 -0.41 -7.94 -8.59
N THR A 323 0.84 -8.23 -8.96
CA THR A 323 1.86 -8.69 -8.01
C THR A 323 2.18 -7.61 -6.98
N LEU A 324 2.30 -6.36 -7.42
CA LEU A 324 2.56 -5.22 -6.54
C LEU A 324 1.42 -5.01 -5.53
N THR A 325 0.17 -5.03 -5.98
CA THR A 325 -1.04 -4.90 -5.16
C THR A 325 -1.06 -5.95 -4.06
N VAL A 326 -0.86 -7.22 -4.43
CA VAL A 326 -0.85 -8.33 -3.46
C VAL A 326 0.28 -8.17 -2.45
N ALA A 327 1.46 -7.72 -2.88
CA ALA A 327 2.61 -7.53 -2.01
C ALA A 327 2.41 -6.35 -1.03
N ILE A 328 1.83 -5.24 -1.48
CA ILE A 328 1.46 -4.10 -0.63
C ILE A 328 0.47 -4.55 0.44
N ARG A 329 -0.61 -5.24 0.04
CA ARG A 329 -1.62 -5.76 0.96
C ARG A 329 -1.00 -6.67 2.03
N LYS A 330 -0.20 -7.67 1.62
CA LYS A 330 0.49 -8.57 2.57
C LYS A 330 1.38 -7.82 3.56
N THR A 331 2.07 -6.77 3.09
CA THR A 331 2.96 -5.95 3.93
C THR A 331 2.17 -5.19 4.98
N ILE A 332 1.04 -4.58 4.59
CA ILE A 332 0.17 -3.81 5.50
C ILE A 332 -0.56 -4.74 6.46
N ASP A 333 -1.11 -5.86 5.99
CA ASP A 333 -1.78 -6.87 6.82
C ASP A 333 -0.84 -7.39 7.93
N LEU A 334 0.41 -7.69 7.59
CA LEU A 334 1.42 -8.10 8.57
C LEU A 334 1.75 -6.98 9.57
N GLY A 335 1.86 -5.74 9.08
CA GLY A 335 2.06 -4.56 9.92
C GLY A 335 0.93 -4.35 10.93
N LEU A 336 -0.32 -4.37 10.46
CA LEU A 336 -1.51 -4.22 11.30
C LEU A 336 -1.63 -5.37 12.31
N LYS A 337 -1.23 -6.59 11.94
CA LYS A 337 -1.15 -7.71 12.88
C LYS A 337 -0.16 -7.43 14.02
N ASN A 338 1.03 -6.91 13.72
CA ASN A 338 2.01 -6.56 14.75
C ASN A 338 1.50 -5.44 15.66
N VAL A 339 0.80 -4.44 15.12
CA VAL A 339 0.14 -3.39 15.91
C VAL A 339 -0.94 -3.98 16.82
N LYS A 340 -1.75 -4.91 16.30
CA LYS A 340 -2.77 -5.63 17.07
C LYS A 340 -2.16 -6.43 18.22
N ASP A 341 -1.04 -7.09 17.97
CA ASP A 341 -0.33 -7.85 18.99
C ASP A 341 0.27 -6.92 20.05
N ALA A 342 0.76 -5.73 19.68
CA ALA A 342 1.19 -4.72 20.65
C ALA A 342 0.04 -4.11 21.48
N MET A 343 -1.19 -4.10 20.96
CA MET A 343 -2.39 -3.69 21.70
C MET A 343 -2.85 -4.73 22.73
N LYS A 344 -2.40 -5.99 22.59
CA LYS A 344 -2.76 -7.10 23.47
C LYS A 344 -1.58 -7.41 24.39
N ILE A 345 -1.70 -7.17 25.70
CA ILE A 345 -0.80 -7.84 26.66
C ILE A 345 -1.57 -8.77 27.58
N ASN A 346 -0.98 -9.97 27.69
CA ASN A 346 -1.23 -11.05 28.62
C ASN A 346 -1.41 -10.56 30.06
N SER A 347 -2.32 -11.19 30.79
CA SER A 347 -2.62 -10.99 32.21
C SER A 347 -1.44 -11.15 33.20
N ASN A 348 -0.19 -11.27 32.74
CA ASN A 348 0.99 -11.59 33.54
C ASN A 348 2.10 -10.53 33.54
N THR A 349 1.95 -9.36 32.91
CA THR A 349 2.91 -8.27 33.13
C THR A 349 2.57 -7.55 34.43
N THR A 350 3.30 -7.89 35.48
CA THR A 350 3.33 -7.15 36.73
C THR A 350 3.57 -5.67 36.41
N PRO A 351 2.76 -4.74 36.93
CA PRO A 351 2.93 -3.33 36.62
C PRO A 351 4.31 -2.91 37.12
N VAL A 352 5.13 -2.37 36.23
CA VAL A 352 6.36 -1.67 36.62
C VAL A 352 5.90 -0.45 37.41
N MET A 353 5.86 -0.59 38.74
CA MET A 353 5.71 0.54 39.63
C MET A 353 6.94 1.43 39.43
N SER A 354 6.73 2.54 38.74
CA SER A 354 7.66 3.66 38.73
C SER A 354 7.72 4.19 40.16
N ASN A 355 8.79 3.83 40.86
CA ASN A 355 9.06 4.33 42.20
C ASN A 355 9.42 5.82 42.09
N LYS A 356 8.43 6.70 42.33
CA LYS A 356 8.67 8.13 42.52
C LYS A 356 8.94 8.38 44.01
N ASP A 357 10.18 8.75 44.28
CA ASP A 357 10.65 9.64 45.35
C ASP A 357 9.83 9.74 46.64
N THR A 358 10.35 9.16 47.71
CA THR A 358 10.27 9.75 49.06
C THR A 358 11.54 9.44 49.84
N SER A 359 12.48 10.38 49.89
CA SER A 359 13.42 10.49 51.01
C SER A 359 13.65 11.97 51.31
N GLY A 360 12.67 12.55 51.99
CA GLY A 360 12.83 13.78 52.75
C GLY A 360 13.20 13.42 54.19
N ALA A 361 14.41 13.81 54.58
CA ALA A 361 14.88 14.21 55.92
C ALA A 361 14.21 13.62 57.17
N LYS A 362 15.03 12.98 58.01
CA LYS A 362 15.00 13.13 59.49
C LYS A 362 16.35 12.76 60.08
N ASN A 363 17.18 13.78 60.32
CA ASN A 363 18.19 13.75 61.39
C ASN A 363 17.53 14.32 62.64
N GLN A 364 17.51 13.54 63.72
CA GLN A 364 17.57 14.01 65.10
C GLN A 364 18.77 13.35 65.75
#